data_AF-A0A937PUM5-F1
#
_entry.id   AF-A0A937PUM5-F1
#
_cell.length_a   1.000
_cell.length_b   1.000
_cell.length_c   1.000
_cell.angle_alpha   90.00
_cell.angle_beta   90.00
_cell.angle_gamma   90.00
#
_symmetry.space_group_name_H-M   'P 1'
#
loop_
_entity.id
_entity.type
_entity.pdbx_description
1 polymer ?
#
loop_
_entity_poly.entity_id
_entity_poly.type
_entity_poly.pdbx_seq_one_letter_code
_entity_poly.pdbx_strand_id
1 'polypeptide(L)'
;MSRYSTAALLILTLAVCCTAGPSFADTPLAVPTFHCIGLYWNPQHGSDDNTCRVRYRPAGSQDWKSALPLWFDSRPAETFEHLYPPDRRRNRPDNALSLLHHSNQYRGSIVNLSPSTQYEIELHLQKTGQTALLKARTWSEQFRTADTVFVPKTQSKTLVIDRSGSADGYILYTGKDGSTIDVAANHDHCIEVRASHVIIRGLTLKNARTHAIRIFKPSHDVIIENCDISGWGRPDQLEGEKWGHNMEAAVYASESGTFNPTISRIIIQRCKIHNPRYDTNAWSEYRKKMDPDRTKTSWHPMGPQAVTFYDTAGNHVIRYNDIFSDKDHYYNDIIGGGHNFCALGSPNRDTDIYANRLRHCWDDAIESEGANCNVRIWGNYISHSMVAIASAATHVGPLYIWRNVTEVSQRGPDTLSGGPFLKAGLGSGFAGGRTYLFHNTLLQPSALGAGQDWQGHALGLSTWGGALINHVSRNNIWHIFEKNGHSIQERGDLCRDNDYDYDLYSGRVIPANKHQKNGIKAAPTYDPKNPPGQYALAPNSPGYDAGAIIPNFNDNFTNKAPDTGAYEPDAPPLEFGVKAYLTAPPKNRK
;
A
#
# COMPACT_ATOMS: atom_id res chain seq x y z
N MET A 1 -31.20 -36.58 63.64
CA MET A 1 -29.99 -36.45 64.50
C MET A 1 -28.93 -37.42 64.00
N SER A 2 -27.78 -36.87 63.61
CA SER A 2 -26.46 -37.50 63.44
C SER A 2 -26.38 -38.92 62.87
N ARG A 3 -25.98 -39.04 61.60
CA ARG A 3 -25.15 -40.15 61.12
C ARG A 3 -23.97 -39.58 60.32
N TYR A 4 -22.78 -39.74 60.89
CA TYR A 4 -21.50 -39.55 60.22
C TYR A 4 -21.30 -40.63 59.16
N SER A 5 -20.80 -40.25 57.99
CA SER A 5 -20.11 -41.15 57.06
C SER A 5 -18.97 -40.39 56.41
N THR A 6 -17.80 -40.98 56.57
CA THR A 6 -16.49 -40.63 56.06
C THR A 6 -16.47 -40.61 54.53
N ALA A 7 -15.90 -39.57 53.94
CA ALA A 7 -15.45 -39.58 52.55
C ALA A 7 -13.98 -39.11 52.51
N ALA A 8 -13.11 -40.01 52.07
CA ALA A 8 -11.69 -39.78 51.89
C ALA A 8 -11.47 -38.81 50.71
N LEU A 9 -10.66 -37.77 50.94
CA LEU A 9 -10.27 -36.79 49.94
C LEU A 9 -9.13 -37.38 49.10
N LEU A 10 -9.45 -37.91 47.92
CA LEU A 10 -8.46 -38.31 46.91
C LEU A 10 -8.04 -37.04 46.16
N ILE A 11 -6.88 -36.48 46.49
CA ILE A 11 -6.29 -35.36 45.73
C ILE A 11 -5.71 -35.94 44.44
N LEU A 12 -6.48 -35.85 43.36
CA LEU A 12 -6.00 -36.12 42.00
C LEU A 12 -5.23 -34.87 41.53
N THR A 13 -3.90 -34.88 41.64
CA THR A 13 -3.04 -33.92 40.95
C THR A 13 -3.17 -34.15 39.46
N LEU A 14 -4.08 -33.41 38.79
CA LEU A 14 -4.02 -33.25 37.35
C LEU A 14 -2.72 -32.51 37.04
N ALA A 15 -1.70 -33.27 36.63
CA ALA A 15 -0.61 -32.70 35.86
C ALA A 15 -1.24 -32.14 34.58
N VAL A 16 -1.43 -30.81 34.55
CA VAL A 16 -1.66 -30.08 33.32
C VAL A 16 -0.38 -30.27 32.50
N CYS A 17 -0.40 -31.28 31.63
CA CYS A 17 0.52 -31.33 30.51
C CYS A 17 0.25 -30.04 29.72
N CYS A 18 1.14 -29.06 29.87
CA CYS A 18 1.26 -27.97 28.93
C CYS A 18 1.60 -28.60 27.58
N THR A 19 0.57 -28.96 26.80
CA THR A 19 0.73 -29.20 25.38
C THR A 19 1.21 -27.88 24.81
N ALA A 20 2.49 -27.81 24.47
CA ALA A 20 3.03 -26.76 23.64
C ALA A 20 2.04 -26.53 22.48
N GLY A 21 1.64 -25.28 22.26
CA GLY A 21 0.81 -24.92 21.12
C GLY A 21 1.44 -25.44 19.82
N PRO A 22 0.65 -25.57 18.74
CA PRO A 22 1.13 -26.13 17.49
C PRO A 22 2.44 -25.43 17.08
N SER A 23 3.50 -26.22 16.93
CA SER A 23 4.74 -25.80 16.26
C SER A 23 4.34 -25.23 14.91
N PHE A 24 4.51 -23.91 14.72
CA PHE A 24 4.29 -23.28 13.43
C PHE A 24 5.26 -23.91 12.42
N ALA A 25 4.70 -24.40 11.32
CA ALA A 25 5.23 -25.53 10.57
C ALA A 25 6.45 -25.21 9.68
N ASP A 26 7.32 -26.21 9.50
CA ASP A 26 8.35 -26.28 8.44
C ASP A 26 7.80 -26.08 7.01
N THR A 27 6.46 -26.08 6.86
CA THR A 27 5.78 -25.93 5.57
C THR A 27 5.66 -24.46 5.18
N PRO A 28 6.19 -24.03 4.02
CA PRO A 28 6.06 -22.65 3.57
C PRO A 28 4.62 -22.29 3.18
N LEU A 29 4.27 -21.02 3.33
CA LEU A 29 2.98 -20.45 2.94
C LEU A 29 3.16 -19.49 1.76
N ALA A 30 2.20 -19.54 0.82
CA ALA A 30 2.09 -18.59 -0.29
C ALA A 30 0.72 -17.90 -0.29
N VAL A 31 0.72 -16.57 -0.41
CA VAL A 31 -0.49 -15.74 -0.44
C VAL A 31 -0.54 -14.98 -1.77
N PRO A 32 -1.38 -15.42 -2.73
CA PRO A 32 -1.45 -14.80 -4.05
C PRO A 32 -2.34 -13.56 -4.07
N THR A 33 -2.02 -12.64 -4.99
CA THR A 33 -2.90 -11.62 -5.59
C THR A 33 -2.96 -11.85 -7.12
N PHE A 34 -3.32 -10.83 -7.91
CA PHE A 34 -3.34 -10.94 -9.38
C PHE A 34 -1.95 -11.11 -10.01
N HIS A 35 -0.96 -10.35 -9.53
CA HIS A 35 0.36 -10.27 -10.14
C HIS A 35 1.51 -10.61 -9.18
N CYS A 36 1.18 -10.92 -7.93
CA CYS A 36 2.17 -11.17 -6.89
C CYS A 36 1.81 -12.41 -6.08
N ILE A 37 2.82 -13.01 -5.48
CA ILE A 37 2.69 -14.06 -4.46
C ILE A 37 3.60 -13.71 -3.29
N GLY A 38 3.01 -13.39 -2.13
CA GLY A 38 3.74 -13.27 -0.86
C GLY A 38 4.13 -14.65 -0.35
N LEU A 39 5.33 -14.77 0.22
CA LEU A 39 5.94 -16.01 0.69
C LEU A 39 6.36 -15.87 2.15
N TYR A 40 6.18 -16.95 2.90
CA TYR A 40 6.49 -17.07 4.33
C TYR A 40 7.09 -18.44 4.61
N TRP A 41 8.17 -18.49 5.40
CA TRP A 41 8.77 -19.77 5.80
C TRP A 41 9.52 -19.67 7.13
N ASN A 42 9.26 -20.59 8.06
CA ASN A 42 9.89 -20.66 9.40
C ASN A 42 10.64 -22.00 9.59
N PRO A 43 11.69 -22.28 8.81
CA PRO A 43 12.44 -23.52 8.96
C PRO A 43 13.22 -23.55 10.28
N GLN A 44 13.39 -24.74 10.87
CA GLN A 44 14.13 -24.97 12.13
C GLN A 44 15.55 -24.34 12.16
N HIS A 45 16.18 -24.13 11.00
CA HIS A 45 17.53 -23.57 10.86
C HIS A 45 17.57 -22.29 10.03
N GLY A 46 16.51 -21.48 10.08
CA GLY A 46 16.52 -20.14 9.50
C GLY A 46 17.44 -19.18 10.25
N SER A 47 18.14 -18.31 9.51
CA SER A 47 19.04 -17.29 10.08
C SER A 47 19.34 -16.18 9.07
N ASP A 48 19.75 -15.00 9.57
CA ASP A 48 20.10 -13.83 8.75
C ASP A 48 21.25 -14.11 7.77
N ASP A 49 22.16 -15.00 8.18
CA ASP A 49 23.34 -15.38 7.40
C ASP A 49 23.07 -16.60 6.49
N ASN A 50 21.87 -17.17 6.49
CA ASN A 50 21.46 -18.27 5.62
C ASN A 50 20.46 -17.76 4.59
N THR A 51 20.94 -17.36 3.41
CA THR A 51 20.06 -16.83 2.36
C THR A 51 19.08 -17.89 1.85
N CYS A 52 17.80 -17.54 1.83
CA CYS A 52 16.76 -18.34 1.18
C CYS A 52 16.58 -17.90 -0.27
N ARG A 53 17.17 -18.65 -1.21
CA ARG A 53 16.96 -18.45 -2.65
C ARG A 53 15.56 -18.87 -3.05
N VAL A 54 14.98 -18.15 -3.99
CA VAL A 54 13.65 -18.42 -4.53
C VAL A 54 13.77 -18.63 -6.03
N ARG A 55 13.24 -19.74 -6.53
CA ARG A 55 12.97 -19.91 -7.97
C ARG A 55 11.53 -20.30 -8.20
N TYR A 56 11.00 -19.91 -9.36
CA TYR A 56 9.61 -20.13 -9.72
C TYR A 56 9.44 -20.37 -11.21
N ARG A 57 8.34 -21.02 -11.59
CA ARG A 57 7.93 -21.20 -12.98
C ARG A 57 6.42 -21.39 -13.09
N PRO A 58 5.77 -21.03 -14.21
CA PRO A 58 4.43 -21.50 -14.50
C PRO A 58 4.39 -23.03 -14.46
N ALA A 59 3.33 -23.61 -13.87
CA ALA A 59 3.19 -25.05 -13.76
C ALA A 59 3.22 -25.70 -15.15
N GLY A 60 4.06 -26.72 -15.32
CA GLY A 60 4.31 -27.41 -16.59
C GLY A 60 5.40 -26.78 -17.47
N SER A 61 5.86 -25.55 -17.17
CA SER A 61 7.06 -24.99 -17.81
C SER A 61 8.33 -25.70 -17.32
N GLN A 62 9.39 -25.69 -18.13
CA GLN A 62 10.73 -26.11 -17.70
C GLN A 62 11.62 -24.92 -17.28
N ASP A 63 11.20 -23.70 -17.60
CA ASP A 63 12.00 -22.49 -17.43
C ASP A 63 11.86 -21.93 -16.01
N TRP A 64 12.78 -22.34 -15.13
CA TRP A 64 12.90 -21.77 -13.80
C TRP A 64 13.47 -20.36 -13.86
N LYS A 65 12.74 -19.41 -13.28
CA LYS A 65 13.19 -18.03 -13.05
C LYS A 65 13.60 -17.83 -11.60
N SER A 66 14.54 -16.94 -11.36
CA SER A 66 14.93 -16.52 -10.02
C SER A 66 14.08 -15.35 -9.55
N ALA A 67 13.71 -15.34 -8.27
CA ALA A 67 13.13 -14.18 -7.60
C ALA A 67 14.12 -13.63 -6.57
N LEU A 68 13.88 -12.39 -6.12
CA LEU A 68 14.62 -11.81 -5.01
C LEU A 68 14.60 -12.78 -3.80
N PRO A 69 15.75 -13.05 -3.15
CA PRO A 69 15.80 -13.91 -1.97
C PRO A 69 14.86 -13.44 -0.86
N LEU A 70 14.32 -14.38 -0.08
CA LEU A 70 13.52 -14.02 1.08
C LEU A 70 14.41 -13.38 2.15
N TRP A 71 13.89 -12.34 2.80
CA TRP A 71 14.52 -11.71 3.95
C TRP A 71 14.16 -12.49 5.22
N PHE A 72 15.16 -12.88 5.99
CA PHE A 72 14.97 -13.44 7.32
C PHE A 72 14.83 -12.33 8.36
N ASP A 73 13.85 -12.46 9.25
CA ASP A 73 13.68 -11.56 10.38
C ASP A 73 14.02 -12.26 11.69
N SER A 74 15.24 -12.04 12.18
CA SER A 74 15.76 -12.60 13.43
C SER A 74 15.29 -11.89 14.69
N ARG A 75 14.48 -10.83 14.56
CA ARG A 75 14.01 -10.08 15.73
C ARG A 75 13.17 -10.98 16.63
N PRO A 76 13.31 -10.85 17.96
CA PRO A 76 12.68 -11.77 18.90
C PRO A 76 11.17 -11.51 18.96
N ALA A 77 10.39 -12.51 19.39
CA ALA A 77 8.92 -12.49 19.30
C ALA A 77 8.28 -11.29 20.00
N GLU A 78 8.88 -10.83 21.11
CA GLU A 78 8.47 -9.67 21.90
C GLU A 78 8.40 -8.38 21.07
N THR A 79 9.18 -8.31 19.99
CA THR A 79 9.12 -7.21 19.00
C THR A 79 7.72 -7.04 18.43
N PHE A 80 7.00 -8.15 18.24
CA PHE A 80 5.69 -8.20 17.59
C PHE A 80 4.53 -8.38 18.58
N GLU A 81 4.83 -8.61 19.87
CA GLU A 81 3.81 -8.75 20.92
C GLU A 81 3.10 -7.43 21.23
N HIS A 82 3.80 -6.31 21.07
CA HIS A 82 3.26 -4.97 21.27
C HIS A 82 2.53 -4.49 20.02
N LEU A 83 1.26 -4.88 19.86
CA LEU A 83 0.45 -4.50 18.71
C LEU A 83 0.30 -2.98 18.53
N TYR A 84 0.26 -2.24 19.63
CA TYR A 84 0.07 -0.79 19.69
C TYR A 84 1.05 -0.13 20.69
N PRO A 85 1.30 1.18 20.58
CA PRO A 85 2.12 1.91 21.54
C PRO A 85 1.56 1.84 22.98
N PRO A 86 2.41 1.88 24.03
CA PRO A 86 1.99 1.67 25.42
C PRO A 86 0.96 2.67 25.97
N ASP A 87 0.89 3.87 25.39
CA ASP A 87 -0.04 4.96 25.73
C ASP A 87 -1.41 4.81 25.07
N ARG A 88 -1.56 3.92 24.07
CA ARG A 88 -2.82 3.65 23.36
C ARG A 88 -3.37 2.26 23.68
N ARG A 89 -3.54 1.93 24.97
CA ARG A 89 -4.12 0.66 25.42
C ARG A 89 -5.59 0.53 25.00
N ARG A 90 -5.84 0.07 23.77
CA ARG A 90 -7.15 -0.45 23.34
C ARG A 90 -7.18 -1.95 23.58
N ASN A 91 -8.38 -2.50 23.77
CA ASN A 91 -8.59 -3.92 24.03
C ASN A 91 -7.83 -4.77 22.99
N ARG A 92 -6.89 -5.59 23.48
CA ARG A 92 -6.18 -6.59 22.68
C ARG A 92 -7.20 -7.67 22.28
N PRO A 93 -7.38 -7.99 21.00
CA PRO A 93 -8.01 -9.26 20.64
C PRO A 93 -7.01 -10.38 20.99
N ASP A 94 -7.40 -11.31 21.85
CA ASP A 94 -6.53 -12.45 22.26
C ASP A 94 -6.08 -13.33 21.07
N ASN A 95 -6.76 -13.23 19.92
CA ASN A 95 -6.46 -13.96 18.69
C ASN A 95 -5.57 -13.21 17.69
N ALA A 96 -5.23 -11.93 17.94
CA ALA A 96 -4.39 -11.18 17.00
C ALA A 96 -2.96 -11.75 16.96
N LEU A 97 -2.39 -12.15 18.10
CA LEU A 97 -1.00 -12.61 18.18
C LEU A 97 -0.75 -13.99 17.51
N SER A 98 -1.72 -14.91 17.55
CA SER A 98 -1.59 -16.21 16.89
C SER A 98 -1.61 -16.11 15.35
N LEU A 99 -2.12 -15.00 14.81
CA LEU A 99 -2.16 -14.71 13.36
C LEU A 99 -0.90 -13.98 12.85
N LEU A 100 0.03 -13.62 13.74
CA LEU A 100 1.14 -12.69 13.48
C LEU A 100 2.52 -13.23 13.87
N HIS A 101 2.74 -14.55 13.83
CA HIS A 101 4.08 -15.08 14.16
C HIS A 101 5.11 -14.67 13.10
N HIS A 102 5.82 -13.56 13.36
CA HIS A 102 6.79 -12.94 12.44
C HIS A 102 8.25 -13.09 12.85
N SER A 103 8.51 -13.61 14.05
CA SER A 103 9.87 -13.87 14.52
C SER A 103 10.46 -15.12 13.86
N ASN A 104 11.76 -15.08 13.58
CA ASN A 104 12.52 -16.17 12.97
C ASN A 104 11.85 -16.71 11.69
N GLN A 105 11.48 -15.79 10.80
CA GLN A 105 10.72 -16.07 9.60
C GLN A 105 11.39 -15.45 8.37
N TYR A 106 11.47 -16.24 7.30
CA TYR A 106 11.72 -15.72 5.96
C TYR A 106 10.44 -15.16 5.36
N ARG A 107 10.52 -13.94 4.82
CA ARG A 107 9.43 -13.28 4.09
C ARG A 107 9.93 -12.65 2.80
N GLY A 108 9.08 -12.66 1.78
CA GLY A 108 9.35 -11.98 0.52
C GLY A 108 8.24 -12.19 -0.51
N SER A 109 8.36 -11.58 -1.68
CA SER A 109 7.34 -11.67 -2.73
C SER A 109 7.93 -12.02 -4.09
N ILE A 110 7.21 -12.86 -4.84
CA ILE A 110 7.39 -12.98 -6.28
C ILE A 110 6.45 -11.97 -6.95
N VAL A 111 6.96 -11.11 -7.81
CA VAL A 111 6.20 -10.04 -8.49
C VAL A 111 6.17 -10.22 -10.00
N ASN A 112 5.40 -9.39 -10.70
CA ASN A 112 5.28 -9.38 -12.17
C ASN A 112 4.80 -10.73 -12.76
N LEU A 113 3.91 -11.42 -12.04
CA LEU A 113 3.33 -12.68 -12.47
C LEU A 113 2.11 -12.46 -13.38
N SER A 114 1.86 -13.41 -14.27
CA SER A 114 0.61 -13.47 -15.03
C SER A 114 -0.58 -13.85 -14.12
N PRO A 115 -1.74 -13.18 -14.24
CA PRO A 115 -2.97 -13.57 -13.53
C PRO A 115 -3.46 -14.97 -13.89
N SER A 116 -4.36 -15.52 -13.06
CA SER A 116 -5.01 -16.83 -13.26
C SER A 116 -4.05 -18.00 -13.51
N THR A 117 -2.79 -17.89 -13.09
CA THR A 117 -1.71 -18.81 -13.47
C THR A 117 -1.22 -19.55 -12.23
N GLN A 118 -1.07 -20.87 -12.35
CA GLN A 118 -0.48 -21.69 -11.30
C GLN A 118 1.03 -21.68 -11.46
N TYR A 119 1.74 -21.43 -10.36
CA TYR A 119 3.19 -21.45 -10.29
C TYR A 119 3.66 -22.59 -9.40
N GLU A 120 4.79 -23.17 -9.79
CA GLU A 120 5.63 -24.01 -8.94
C GLU A 120 6.75 -23.14 -8.38
N ILE A 121 6.98 -23.24 -7.07
CA ILE A 121 7.90 -22.40 -6.34
C ILE A 121 8.83 -23.30 -5.52
N GLU A 122 10.11 -22.98 -5.55
CA GLU A 122 11.11 -23.62 -4.71
C GLU A 122 11.81 -22.58 -3.83
N LEU A 123 11.91 -22.90 -2.55
CA LEU A 123 12.69 -22.20 -1.54
C LEU A 123 13.91 -23.06 -1.20
N HIS A 124 15.10 -22.46 -1.18
CA HIS A 124 16.35 -23.17 -0.91
C HIS A 124 17.26 -22.39 0.03
N LEU A 125 17.56 -22.96 1.20
CA LEU A 125 18.52 -22.41 2.16
C LEU A 125 19.93 -22.78 1.76
N GLN A 126 20.75 -21.78 1.44
CA GLN A 126 22.10 -22.02 0.92
C GLN A 126 23.04 -22.75 1.87
N LYS A 127 22.97 -22.45 3.18
CA LYS A 127 23.91 -23.02 4.17
C LYS A 127 23.54 -24.45 4.56
N THR A 128 22.25 -24.72 4.73
CA THR A 128 21.77 -26.02 5.22
C THR A 128 21.39 -26.96 4.09
N GLY A 129 21.19 -26.46 2.86
CA GLY A 129 20.68 -27.22 1.73
C GLY A 129 19.18 -27.55 1.84
N GLN A 130 18.51 -27.13 2.92
CA GLN A 130 17.08 -27.39 3.12
C GLN A 130 16.27 -26.75 2.00
N THR A 131 15.37 -27.53 1.43
CA THR A 131 14.54 -27.12 0.29
C THR A 131 13.08 -27.35 0.61
N ALA A 132 12.21 -26.44 0.16
CA ALA A 132 10.76 -26.59 0.24
C ALA A 132 10.13 -26.26 -1.11
N LEU A 133 9.13 -27.05 -1.50
CA LEU A 133 8.36 -26.87 -2.73
C LEU A 133 6.92 -26.54 -2.41
N LEU A 134 6.36 -25.57 -3.11
CA LEU A 134 4.95 -25.20 -2.98
C LEU A 134 4.36 -24.78 -4.33
N LYS A 135 3.03 -24.81 -4.39
CA LYS A 135 2.25 -24.35 -5.53
C LYS A 135 1.30 -23.26 -5.09
N ALA A 136 1.17 -22.23 -5.91
CA ALA A 136 0.22 -21.15 -5.68
C ALA A 136 -0.35 -20.67 -7.01
N ARG A 137 -1.59 -20.19 -6.99
CA ARG A 137 -2.29 -19.68 -8.18
C ARG A 137 -2.60 -18.20 -7.98
N THR A 138 -2.13 -17.36 -8.91
CA THR A 138 -2.52 -15.95 -8.95
C THR A 138 -4.02 -15.81 -9.23
N TRP A 139 -4.63 -14.75 -8.72
CA TRP A 139 -6.07 -14.53 -8.88
C TRP A 139 -6.45 -14.35 -10.35
N SER A 140 -7.68 -14.77 -10.68
CA SER A 140 -8.25 -14.50 -12.00
C SER A 140 -8.80 -13.09 -12.04
N GLU A 141 -8.57 -12.39 -13.15
CA GLU A 141 -9.25 -11.12 -13.43
C GLU A 141 -10.71 -11.28 -13.86
N GLN A 142 -11.17 -12.53 -14.02
CA GLN A 142 -12.54 -12.86 -14.37
C GLN A 142 -13.28 -13.29 -13.12
N PHE A 143 -14.19 -12.43 -12.65
CA PHE A 143 -15.05 -12.73 -11.50
C PHE A 143 -16.35 -13.36 -11.98
N ARG A 144 -16.58 -14.62 -11.61
CA ARG A 144 -17.83 -15.32 -11.94
C ARG A 144 -18.99 -14.70 -11.16
N THR A 145 -20.11 -14.50 -11.83
CA THR A 145 -21.34 -13.98 -11.22
C THR A 145 -22.37 -15.11 -11.17
N ALA A 146 -22.90 -15.39 -9.97
CA ALA A 146 -23.97 -16.38 -9.76
C ALA A 146 -25.37 -15.75 -9.77
N ASP A 147 -25.48 -14.49 -9.32
CA ASP A 147 -26.74 -13.74 -9.27
C ASP A 147 -26.47 -12.26 -9.56
N THR A 148 -27.47 -11.55 -10.08
CA THR A 148 -27.39 -10.11 -10.37
C THR A 148 -28.57 -9.38 -9.75
N VAL A 149 -28.27 -8.40 -8.90
CA VAL A 149 -29.23 -7.47 -8.31
C VAL A 149 -29.14 -6.15 -9.08
N PHE A 150 -30.23 -5.80 -9.77
CA PHE A 150 -30.33 -4.53 -10.48
C PHE A 150 -30.75 -3.40 -9.53
N VAL A 151 -29.87 -2.43 -9.38
CA VAL A 151 -30.13 -1.19 -8.65
C VAL A 151 -31.08 -0.31 -9.48
N PRO A 152 -32.10 0.34 -8.87
CA PRO A 152 -32.95 1.29 -9.59
C PRO A 152 -32.12 2.40 -10.24
N LYS A 153 -32.58 2.90 -11.40
CA LYS A 153 -31.89 3.96 -12.16
C LYS A 153 -31.53 5.17 -11.29
N THR A 154 -32.41 5.52 -10.37
CA THR A 154 -32.19 6.54 -9.35
C THR A 154 -32.75 6.05 -8.02
N GLN A 155 -32.00 6.21 -6.94
CA GLN A 155 -32.52 6.05 -5.59
C GLN A 155 -31.90 7.06 -4.62
N SER A 156 -32.66 7.42 -3.60
CA SER A 156 -32.25 8.38 -2.56
C SER A 156 -32.01 7.74 -1.19
N LYS A 157 -32.01 6.41 -1.13
CA LYS A 157 -31.82 5.62 0.10
C LYS A 157 -30.54 4.81 0.00
N THR A 158 -29.99 4.45 1.15
CA THR A 158 -28.87 3.52 1.27
C THR A 158 -29.23 2.15 0.68
N LEU A 159 -28.34 1.61 -0.15
CA LEU A 159 -28.36 0.20 -0.57
C LEU A 159 -27.66 -0.65 0.49
N VAL A 160 -28.40 -1.55 1.14
CA VAL A 160 -27.82 -2.52 2.06
C VAL A 160 -27.54 -3.82 1.31
N ILE A 161 -26.28 -4.26 1.35
CA ILE A 161 -25.80 -5.51 0.75
C ILE A 161 -25.54 -6.49 1.89
N ASP A 162 -26.47 -7.40 2.12
CA ASP A 162 -26.45 -8.40 3.20
C ASP A 162 -26.53 -9.85 2.69
N ARG A 163 -26.61 -10.04 1.37
CA ARG A 163 -26.55 -11.35 0.70
C ARG A 163 -25.14 -11.62 0.21
N SER A 164 -24.57 -12.74 0.65
CA SER A 164 -23.25 -13.19 0.21
C SER A 164 -23.35 -14.13 -0.99
N GLY A 165 -22.37 -14.04 -1.89
CA GLY A 165 -22.10 -15.08 -2.88
C GLY A 165 -21.24 -16.20 -2.30
N SER A 166 -20.44 -16.82 -3.17
CA SER A 166 -19.42 -17.79 -2.77
C SER A 166 -18.18 -17.66 -3.66
N ALA A 167 -17.14 -18.43 -3.34
CA ALA A 167 -15.96 -18.56 -4.19
C ALA A 167 -16.28 -19.04 -5.63
N ASP A 168 -17.38 -19.78 -5.81
CA ASP A 168 -17.81 -20.28 -7.12
C ASP A 168 -18.59 -19.25 -7.94
N GLY A 169 -19.13 -18.21 -7.29
CA GLY A 169 -19.84 -17.13 -7.95
C GLY A 169 -20.30 -16.01 -7.02
N TYR A 170 -19.98 -14.79 -7.41
CA TYR A 170 -20.29 -13.56 -6.68
C TYR A 170 -21.73 -13.11 -6.97
N ILE A 171 -22.30 -12.33 -6.06
CA ILE A 171 -23.53 -11.56 -6.34
C ILE A 171 -23.13 -10.18 -6.89
N LEU A 172 -23.59 -9.87 -8.11
CA LEU A 172 -23.34 -8.60 -8.78
C LEU A 172 -24.44 -7.59 -8.49
N TYR A 173 -24.10 -6.46 -7.89
CA TYR A 173 -24.95 -5.30 -7.71
C TYR A 173 -24.58 -4.24 -8.75
N THR A 174 -25.50 -3.95 -9.67
CA THR A 174 -25.22 -3.05 -10.81
C THR A 174 -26.47 -2.34 -11.33
N GLY A 175 -26.29 -1.30 -12.15
CA GLY A 175 -27.37 -0.61 -12.84
C GLY A 175 -27.59 -1.13 -14.26
N LYS A 176 -28.85 -1.21 -14.73
CA LYS A 176 -29.16 -1.72 -16.08
C LYS A 176 -28.63 -0.82 -17.21
N ASP A 177 -28.68 0.50 -17.03
CA ASP A 177 -28.24 1.53 -17.99
C ASP A 177 -27.60 2.73 -17.25
N GLY A 178 -26.71 2.42 -16.31
CA GLY A 178 -26.25 3.39 -15.29
C GLY A 178 -27.28 3.55 -14.16
N SER A 179 -26.79 3.71 -12.93
CA SER A 179 -27.65 3.92 -11.77
C SER A 179 -26.99 4.84 -10.77
N THR A 180 -27.78 5.77 -10.25
CA THR A 180 -27.31 6.77 -9.29
C THR A 180 -27.97 6.53 -7.93
N ILE A 181 -27.12 6.40 -6.91
CA ILE A 181 -27.51 6.46 -5.50
C ILE A 181 -27.08 7.84 -5.01
N ASP A 182 -28.03 8.76 -4.90
CA ASP A 182 -27.80 10.11 -4.37
C ASP A 182 -28.62 10.27 -3.10
N VAL A 183 -27.98 10.07 -1.94
CA VAL A 183 -28.68 10.14 -0.65
C VAL A 183 -28.88 11.57 -0.15
N ALA A 184 -28.39 12.58 -0.89
CA ALA A 184 -28.58 14.01 -0.59
C ALA A 184 -28.33 14.38 0.89
N ALA A 185 -27.28 13.82 1.49
CA ALA A 185 -26.92 13.93 2.91
C ALA A 185 -27.98 13.45 3.92
N ASN A 186 -29.06 12.80 3.47
CA ASN A 186 -30.10 12.23 4.33
C ASN A 186 -29.72 10.86 4.91
N HIS A 187 -28.66 10.23 4.38
CA HIS A 187 -28.12 8.97 4.89
C HIS A 187 -26.60 9.03 4.99
N ASP A 188 -26.06 8.27 5.96
CA ASP A 188 -24.63 8.19 6.24
C ASP A 188 -23.86 7.61 5.07
N HIS A 189 -24.47 6.65 4.38
CA HIS A 189 -23.85 5.87 3.34
C HIS A 189 -24.73 5.76 2.10
N CYS A 190 -24.12 5.73 0.93
CA CYS A 190 -24.80 5.27 -0.29
C CYS A 190 -24.95 3.75 -0.24
N ILE A 191 -23.91 3.04 0.22
CA ILE A 191 -23.89 1.57 0.30
C ILE A 191 -23.35 1.10 1.65
N GLU A 192 -24.04 0.13 2.25
CA GLU A 192 -23.53 -0.68 3.35
C GLU A 192 -23.24 -2.09 2.88
N VAL A 193 -22.00 -2.57 3.08
CA VAL A 193 -21.59 -3.95 2.75
C VAL A 193 -21.47 -4.76 4.04
N ARG A 194 -22.33 -5.76 4.17
CA ARG A 194 -22.44 -6.69 5.30
C ARG A 194 -22.34 -8.15 4.82
N ALA A 195 -21.68 -8.36 3.68
CA ALA A 195 -21.64 -9.62 2.96
C ALA A 195 -20.28 -9.85 2.29
N SER A 196 -20.01 -11.10 1.94
CA SER A 196 -18.79 -11.53 1.24
C SER A 196 -19.11 -12.03 -0.17
N HIS A 197 -18.09 -12.10 -1.03
CA HIS A 197 -18.23 -12.52 -2.44
C HIS A 197 -19.28 -11.69 -3.20
N VAL A 198 -19.12 -10.37 -3.16
CA VAL A 198 -20.02 -9.42 -3.83
C VAL A 198 -19.25 -8.50 -4.76
N ILE A 199 -19.89 -8.10 -5.86
CA ILE A 199 -19.36 -7.12 -6.82
C ILE A 199 -20.32 -5.93 -6.85
N ILE A 200 -19.80 -4.73 -6.63
CA ILE A 200 -20.49 -3.46 -6.81
C ILE A 200 -19.92 -2.82 -8.06
N ARG A 201 -20.73 -2.72 -9.13
CA ARG A 201 -20.23 -2.33 -10.46
C ARG A 201 -21.04 -1.21 -11.10
N GLY A 202 -20.36 -0.19 -11.61
CA GLY A 202 -20.96 0.76 -12.54
C GLY A 202 -21.97 1.72 -11.92
N LEU A 203 -21.87 1.96 -10.61
CA LEU A 203 -22.80 2.83 -9.88
C LEU A 203 -22.20 4.23 -9.70
N THR A 204 -23.04 5.25 -9.80
CA THR A 204 -22.72 6.61 -9.39
C THR A 204 -23.23 6.84 -7.97
N LEU A 205 -22.34 7.15 -7.03
CA LEU A 205 -22.63 7.30 -5.60
C LEU A 205 -22.38 8.75 -5.20
N LYS A 206 -23.41 9.41 -4.66
CA LYS A 206 -23.36 10.84 -4.38
C LYS A 206 -23.88 11.18 -3.00
N ASN A 207 -23.24 12.21 -2.44
CA ASN A 207 -23.78 12.97 -1.32
C ASN A 207 -24.03 12.16 -0.05
N ALA A 208 -23.26 11.10 0.21
CA ALA A 208 -23.28 10.44 1.52
C ALA A 208 -22.96 11.44 2.64
N ARG A 209 -23.61 11.31 3.80
CA ARG A 209 -23.35 12.20 4.94
C ARG A 209 -21.97 11.93 5.57
N THR A 210 -21.48 10.69 5.56
CA THR A 210 -20.15 10.34 6.08
C THR A 210 -19.32 9.60 5.03
N HIS A 211 -19.41 8.27 4.98
CA HIS A 211 -18.67 7.43 4.02
C HIS A 211 -19.56 7.03 2.86
N ALA A 212 -19.09 7.05 1.61
CA ALA A 212 -19.95 6.65 0.48
C ALA A 212 -20.27 5.14 0.49
N ILE A 213 -19.25 4.30 0.68
CA ILE A 213 -19.35 2.85 0.85
C ILE A 213 -18.75 2.48 2.21
N ARG A 214 -19.57 1.86 3.07
CA ARG A 214 -19.14 1.37 4.38
C ARG A 214 -19.09 -0.16 4.38
N ILE A 215 -17.91 -0.74 4.62
CA ILE A 215 -17.70 -2.19 4.66
C ILE A 215 -17.62 -2.66 6.11
N PHE A 216 -18.58 -3.47 6.55
CA PHE A 216 -18.66 -3.99 7.92
C PHE A 216 -18.04 -5.38 8.02
N LYS A 217 -17.65 -5.78 9.24
CA LYS A 217 -17.30 -7.18 9.50
C LYS A 217 -18.50 -8.12 9.26
N PRO A 218 -18.28 -9.39 8.88
CA PRO A 218 -17.01 -10.03 8.53
C PRO A 218 -16.75 -10.08 7.01
N SER A 219 -16.98 -8.98 6.28
CA SER A 219 -16.96 -8.98 4.81
C SER A 219 -15.56 -9.24 4.23
N HIS A 220 -15.45 -10.19 3.30
CA HIS A 220 -14.25 -10.46 2.51
C HIS A 220 -14.62 -10.75 1.04
N ASP A 221 -13.65 -10.69 0.13
CA ASP A 221 -13.90 -10.88 -1.32
C ASP A 221 -14.97 -9.90 -1.82
N VAL A 222 -14.77 -8.62 -1.56
CA VAL A 222 -15.64 -7.52 -2.00
C VAL A 222 -14.95 -6.78 -3.14
N ILE A 223 -15.65 -6.63 -4.26
CA ILE A 223 -15.13 -5.96 -5.45
C ILE A 223 -15.95 -4.69 -5.67
N ILE A 224 -15.28 -3.54 -5.66
CA ILE A 224 -15.85 -2.25 -6.00
C ILE A 224 -15.19 -1.83 -7.30
N GLU A 225 -15.97 -1.78 -8.38
CA GLU A 225 -15.39 -1.52 -9.68
C GLU A 225 -16.20 -0.62 -10.60
N ASN A 226 -15.49 0.19 -11.38
CA ASN A 226 -16.10 1.10 -12.37
C ASN A 226 -17.19 2.01 -11.75
N CYS A 227 -17.05 2.35 -10.47
CA CYS A 227 -17.95 3.28 -9.78
C CYS A 227 -17.45 4.72 -9.91
N ASP A 228 -18.39 5.66 -9.87
CA ASP A 228 -18.13 7.10 -9.81
C ASP A 228 -18.63 7.60 -8.44
N ILE A 229 -17.72 8.08 -7.58
CA ILE A 229 -18.01 8.35 -6.17
C ILE A 229 -17.61 9.77 -5.81
N SER A 230 -18.57 10.56 -5.33
CA SER A 230 -18.33 11.98 -4.99
C SER A 230 -19.26 12.53 -3.89
N GLY A 231 -18.86 13.67 -3.32
CA GLY A 231 -19.65 14.47 -2.39
C GLY A 231 -19.90 13.82 -1.03
N TRP A 232 -19.08 12.86 -0.59
CA TRP A 232 -19.21 12.28 0.74
C TRP A 232 -18.63 13.21 1.82
N GLY A 233 -19.00 12.95 3.07
CA GLY A 233 -18.40 13.60 4.24
C GLY A 233 -19.25 14.73 4.82
N ARG A 234 -19.10 14.92 6.13
CA ARG A 234 -19.69 16.02 6.92
C ARG A 234 -18.62 17.05 7.28
N PRO A 235 -19.02 18.29 7.63
CA PRO A 235 -18.05 19.27 8.07
C PRO A 235 -17.57 18.91 9.46
N ASP A 236 -16.31 19.20 9.72
CA ASP A 236 -15.84 19.35 11.09
C ASP A 236 -16.56 20.56 11.72
N GLN A 237 -17.11 20.40 12.91
CA GLN A 237 -17.80 21.46 13.64
C GLN A 237 -16.84 22.54 14.16
N LEU A 238 -15.54 22.32 14.03
CA LEU A 238 -14.49 23.29 14.30
C LEU A 238 -14.35 24.30 13.15
N GLU A 239 -13.76 25.46 13.45
CA GLU A 239 -13.48 26.54 12.49
C GLU A 239 -14.64 26.98 11.59
N GLY A 240 -15.88 26.83 12.07
CA GLY A 240 -17.06 27.27 11.33
C GLY A 240 -17.34 26.41 10.10
N GLU A 241 -17.13 25.09 10.20
CA GLU A 241 -17.45 24.13 9.14
C GLU A 241 -16.62 24.29 7.86
N LYS A 242 -15.45 24.94 7.97
CA LYS A 242 -14.52 25.16 6.85
C LYS A 242 -13.98 23.85 6.26
N TRP A 243 -13.73 22.86 7.10
CA TRP A 243 -13.02 21.62 6.73
C TRP A 243 -13.88 20.39 6.93
N GLY A 244 -13.55 19.30 6.25
CA GLY A 244 -14.20 18.01 6.41
C GLY A 244 -13.78 17.28 7.69
N HIS A 245 -14.65 16.39 8.15
CA HIS A 245 -14.35 15.51 9.26
C HIS A 245 -13.23 14.53 8.87
N ASN A 246 -12.27 14.35 9.78
CA ASN A 246 -11.08 13.56 9.53
C ASN A 246 -11.42 12.09 9.18
N MET A 247 -10.77 11.56 8.14
CA MET A 247 -10.84 10.18 7.65
C MET A 247 -12.24 9.70 7.22
N GLU A 248 -13.18 10.61 6.96
CA GLU A 248 -14.39 10.24 6.23
C GLU A 248 -14.06 10.00 4.76
N ALA A 249 -14.59 8.92 4.18
CA ALA A 249 -13.99 8.33 2.98
C ALA A 249 -15.01 7.79 1.98
N ALA A 250 -14.64 7.78 0.72
CA ALA A 250 -15.44 7.17 -0.33
C ALA A 250 -15.58 5.65 -0.10
N VAL A 251 -14.50 4.98 0.26
CA VAL A 251 -14.53 3.57 0.69
C VAL A 251 -13.91 3.45 2.07
N TYR A 252 -14.72 3.01 3.04
CA TYR A 252 -14.32 2.95 4.45
C TYR A 252 -14.55 1.57 5.06
N ALA A 253 -13.52 1.06 5.75
CA ALA A 253 -13.60 -0.14 6.57
C ALA A 253 -12.94 0.11 7.94
N SER A 254 -13.71 -0.02 9.02
CA SER A 254 -13.23 -0.01 10.40
C SER A 254 -14.20 -0.77 11.30
N GLU A 255 -13.76 -1.21 12.47
CA GLU A 255 -14.64 -1.60 13.57
C GLU A 255 -14.15 -0.90 14.84
N SER A 256 -14.77 0.23 15.15
CA SER A 256 -14.56 0.99 16.40
C SER A 256 -13.10 1.25 16.78
N GLY A 257 -12.22 1.46 15.80
CA GLY A 257 -10.82 1.76 16.04
C GLY A 257 -10.00 0.59 16.60
N THR A 258 -10.46 -0.65 16.42
CA THR A 258 -9.74 -1.88 16.77
C THR A 258 -9.41 -2.69 15.52
N PHE A 259 -8.34 -3.48 15.60
CA PHE A 259 -7.99 -4.44 14.56
C PHE A 259 -9.14 -5.39 14.22
N ASN A 260 -9.35 -5.60 12.92
CA ASN A 260 -10.37 -6.46 12.39
C ASN A 260 -9.78 -7.58 11.51
N PRO A 261 -9.68 -8.81 12.04
CA PRO A 261 -9.14 -9.95 11.30
C PRO A 261 -10.08 -10.50 10.22
N THR A 262 -11.31 -9.99 10.12
CA THR A 262 -12.35 -10.56 9.24
C THR A 262 -12.59 -9.76 7.96
N ILE A 263 -12.13 -8.50 7.89
CA ILE A 263 -12.18 -7.72 6.65
C ILE A 263 -10.87 -7.93 5.89
N SER A 264 -10.95 -8.59 4.74
CA SER A 264 -9.80 -8.92 3.87
C SER A 264 -10.22 -8.94 2.41
N ARG A 265 -9.25 -8.96 1.48
CA ARG A 265 -9.53 -9.24 0.05
C ARG A 265 -10.57 -8.28 -0.56
N ILE A 266 -10.37 -6.99 -0.25
CA ILE A 266 -11.17 -5.89 -0.83
C ILE A 266 -10.44 -5.40 -2.07
N ILE A 267 -11.14 -5.42 -3.20
CA ILE A 267 -10.63 -4.95 -4.49
C ILE A 267 -11.34 -3.66 -4.84
N ILE A 268 -10.58 -2.57 -4.99
CA ILE A 268 -11.08 -1.28 -5.49
C ILE A 268 -10.42 -1.05 -6.84
N GLN A 269 -11.19 -1.10 -7.93
CA GLN A 269 -10.62 -0.99 -9.25
C GLN A 269 -11.40 -0.17 -10.26
N ARG A 270 -10.68 0.58 -11.11
CA ARG A 270 -11.30 1.37 -12.20
C ARG A 270 -12.37 2.35 -11.71
N CYS A 271 -12.32 2.76 -10.44
CA CYS A 271 -13.23 3.74 -9.89
C CYS A 271 -12.71 5.15 -10.17
N LYS A 272 -13.64 6.08 -10.38
CA LYS A 272 -13.40 7.51 -10.23
C LYS A 272 -13.83 7.90 -8.84
N ILE A 273 -12.89 8.32 -8.01
CA ILE A 273 -13.17 8.76 -6.65
C ILE A 273 -12.73 10.21 -6.56
N HIS A 274 -13.69 11.12 -6.39
CA HIS A 274 -13.37 12.54 -6.50
C HIS A 274 -14.27 13.46 -5.70
N ASN A 275 -13.72 14.63 -5.36
CA ASN A 275 -14.44 15.73 -4.73
C ASN A 275 -15.24 15.27 -3.49
N PRO A 276 -14.59 14.98 -2.35
CA PRO A 276 -15.30 14.95 -1.09
C PRO A 276 -16.08 16.26 -0.91
N ARG A 277 -17.11 16.28 -0.05
CA ARG A 277 -17.97 17.46 0.11
C ARG A 277 -17.20 18.67 0.67
N TYR A 278 -16.17 18.43 1.47
CA TYR A 278 -15.41 19.45 2.16
C TYR A 278 -13.92 19.29 1.92
N ASP A 279 -13.21 20.39 2.09
CA ASP A 279 -11.76 20.47 1.96
C ASP A 279 -11.02 20.01 3.22
N THR A 280 -9.70 19.91 3.11
CA THR A 280 -8.74 19.65 4.19
C THR A 280 -7.86 20.87 4.41
N ASN A 281 -7.49 21.16 5.66
CA ASN A 281 -6.47 22.19 5.92
C ASN A 281 -5.11 21.79 5.32
N ALA A 282 -4.44 22.72 4.64
CA ALA A 282 -3.04 22.54 4.30
C ALA A 282 -2.13 22.56 5.54
N TRP A 283 -0.88 22.11 5.40
CA TRP A 283 0.12 22.19 6.47
C TRP A 283 0.44 23.64 6.87
N SER A 284 0.22 24.60 5.97
CA SER A 284 0.40 26.04 6.20
C SER A 284 -0.82 26.70 6.85
N GLU A 285 -1.92 25.97 7.05
CA GLU A 285 -3.15 26.49 7.64
C GLU A 285 -3.34 25.98 9.06
N TYR A 286 -3.67 26.91 9.96
CA TYR A 286 -3.76 26.65 11.40
C TYR A 286 -5.21 26.44 11.85
N ARG A 287 -5.46 25.38 12.63
CA ARG A 287 -6.75 25.11 13.30
C ARG A 287 -6.75 25.64 14.74
N LYS A 288 -6.89 26.97 14.89
CA LYS A 288 -6.84 27.71 16.16
C LYS A 288 -7.78 27.17 17.26
N LYS A 289 -8.96 26.67 16.93
CA LYS A 289 -9.91 26.12 17.91
C LYS A 289 -9.47 24.75 18.47
N MET A 290 -8.57 24.02 17.81
CA MET A 290 -8.09 22.74 18.31
C MET A 290 -7.01 22.88 19.38
N ASP A 291 -6.20 23.94 19.32
CA ASP A 291 -5.08 24.15 20.22
C ASP A 291 -4.78 25.65 20.31
N PRO A 292 -5.63 26.46 20.96
CA PRO A 292 -5.60 27.93 20.88
C PRO A 292 -4.28 28.55 21.32
N ASP A 293 -3.50 27.83 22.14
CA ASP A 293 -2.23 28.27 22.70
C ASP A 293 -1.03 27.90 21.82
N ARG A 294 -1.24 27.19 20.71
CA ARG A 294 -0.15 26.79 19.81
C ARG A 294 0.45 28.03 19.13
N THR A 295 1.74 28.23 19.38
CA THR A 295 2.52 29.33 18.80
C THR A 295 2.98 29.05 17.36
N LYS A 296 2.95 27.78 16.92
CA LYS A 296 3.27 27.39 15.54
C LYS A 296 2.02 27.46 14.66
N THR A 297 2.12 28.18 13.55
CA THR A 297 1.03 28.38 12.58
C THR A 297 0.84 27.22 11.59
N SER A 298 1.57 26.11 11.73
CA SER A 298 1.39 24.91 10.91
C SER A 298 0.59 23.84 11.65
N TRP A 299 -0.39 23.21 11.00
CA TRP A 299 -1.21 22.12 11.56
C TRP A 299 -1.18 20.89 10.64
N HIS A 300 -1.27 19.68 11.22
CA HIS A 300 -1.33 18.45 10.43
C HIS A 300 -2.64 18.42 9.63
N PRO A 301 -2.65 18.12 8.32
CA PRO A 301 -3.86 17.96 7.55
C PRO A 301 -4.83 16.99 8.22
N MET A 302 -6.06 17.44 8.43
CA MET A 302 -7.15 16.63 8.95
C MET A 302 -8.35 16.85 8.05
N GLY A 303 -8.89 15.78 7.49
CA GLY A 303 -9.96 15.89 6.49
C GLY A 303 -10.30 14.56 5.84
N PRO A 304 -11.08 14.59 4.76
CA PRO A 304 -11.53 13.38 4.08
C PRO A 304 -10.40 12.65 3.35
N GLN A 305 -10.56 11.33 3.22
CA GLN A 305 -9.69 10.44 2.44
C GLN A 305 -10.50 9.81 1.29
N ALA A 306 -9.85 9.25 0.27
CA ALA A 306 -10.57 8.47 -0.74
C ALA A 306 -10.81 7.03 -0.24
N VAL A 307 -9.79 6.41 0.33
CA VAL A 307 -9.86 5.07 0.92
C VAL A 307 -9.33 5.13 2.34
N THR A 308 -10.06 4.55 3.29
CA THR A 308 -9.61 4.36 4.67
C THR A 308 -9.84 2.93 5.10
N PHE A 309 -8.76 2.18 5.29
CA PHE A 309 -8.80 0.86 5.92
C PHE A 309 -8.16 0.92 7.30
N TYR A 310 -8.98 0.82 8.33
CA TYR A 310 -8.56 0.98 9.72
C TYR A 310 -8.25 -0.39 10.34
N ASP A 311 -6.98 -0.78 10.32
CA ASP A 311 -6.45 -2.02 10.87
C ASP A 311 -7.23 -3.27 10.39
N THR A 312 -7.44 -3.40 9.07
CA THR A 312 -8.03 -4.59 8.45
C THR A 312 -7.00 -5.72 8.30
N ALA A 313 -7.43 -6.92 7.91
CA ALA A 313 -6.54 -8.10 7.81
C ALA A 313 -5.60 -8.07 6.60
N GLY A 314 -5.81 -7.16 5.64
CA GLY A 314 -4.97 -7.05 4.44
C GLY A 314 -5.43 -7.93 3.28
N ASN A 315 -4.46 -8.28 2.43
CA ASN A 315 -4.63 -8.94 1.14
C ASN A 315 -5.56 -8.14 0.21
N HIS A 316 -5.50 -6.81 0.28
CA HIS A 316 -6.33 -5.91 -0.51
C HIS A 316 -5.68 -5.64 -1.88
N VAL A 317 -6.48 -5.16 -2.84
CA VAL A 317 -5.96 -4.68 -4.13
C VAL A 317 -6.62 -3.35 -4.48
N ILE A 318 -5.84 -2.29 -4.61
CA ILE A 318 -6.30 -0.96 -5.03
C ILE A 318 -5.61 -0.64 -6.36
N ARG A 319 -6.35 -0.72 -7.47
CA ARG A 319 -5.73 -0.63 -8.80
C ARG A 319 -6.51 0.11 -9.86
N TYR A 320 -5.82 0.69 -10.84
CA TYR A 320 -6.45 1.32 -12.01
C TYR A 320 -7.47 2.42 -11.64
N ASN A 321 -7.36 3.05 -10.46
CA ASN A 321 -8.31 4.09 -10.07
C ASN A 321 -7.82 5.47 -10.52
N ASP A 322 -8.75 6.33 -10.92
CA ASP A 322 -8.50 7.77 -10.99
C ASP A 322 -9.05 8.39 -9.69
N ILE A 323 -8.14 8.79 -8.80
CA ILE A 323 -8.49 9.43 -7.54
C ILE A 323 -7.95 10.86 -7.56
N PHE A 324 -8.83 11.84 -7.54
CA PHE A 324 -8.46 13.23 -7.72
C PHE A 324 -9.46 14.16 -7.04
N SER A 325 -9.09 15.41 -6.85
CA SER A 325 -10.04 16.45 -6.41
C SER A 325 -9.83 17.77 -7.15
N ASP A 326 -10.10 18.91 -6.53
CA ASP A 326 -9.70 20.24 -6.98
C ASP A 326 -9.22 21.09 -5.79
N LYS A 327 -8.86 22.35 -6.05
CA LYS A 327 -8.29 23.31 -5.08
C LYS A 327 -9.16 23.60 -3.85
N ASP A 328 -10.45 23.27 -3.90
CA ASP A 328 -11.41 23.56 -2.84
C ASP A 328 -11.86 22.27 -2.11
N HIS A 329 -11.24 21.12 -2.40
CA HIS A 329 -11.67 19.80 -1.91
C HIS A 329 -10.51 18.80 -1.72
N TYR A 330 -9.32 19.25 -1.34
CA TYR A 330 -8.16 18.39 -1.14
C TYR A 330 -8.41 17.31 -0.07
N TYR A 331 -7.82 16.14 -0.29
CA TYR A 331 -7.73 15.11 0.72
C TYR A 331 -6.69 15.47 1.79
N ASN A 332 -6.78 14.91 2.99
CA ASN A 332 -5.58 14.83 3.84
C ASN A 332 -4.63 13.80 3.22
N ASP A 333 -5.08 12.56 3.12
CA ASP A 333 -4.40 11.45 2.46
C ASP A 333 -5.33 10.88 1.40
N ILE A 334 -4.78 10.34 0.32
CA ILE A 334 -5.63 9.74 -0.71
C ILE A 334 -6.01 8.32 -0.28
N ILE A 335 -5.00 7.48 -0.06
CA ILE A 335 -5.15 6.14 0.50
C ILE A 335 -4.56 6.18 1.90
N GLY A 336 -5.44 6.22 2.90
CA GLY A 336 -5.10 6.29 4.32
C GLY A 336 -5.53 5.06 5.10
N GLY A 337 -5.26 5.05 6.40
CA GLY A 337 -5.76 3.96 7.22
C GLY A 337 -5.58 4.10 8.72
N GLY A 338 -5.43 2.95 9.37
CA GLY A 338 -5.46 2.79 10.82
C GLY A 338 -4.24 3.37 11.53
N HIS A 339 -3.60 2.57 12.37
CA HIS A 339 -2.52 3.06 13.22
C HIS A 339 -1.14 2.93 12.54
N ASN A 340 -0.41 4.03 12.50
CA ASN A 340 0.86 4.17 11.78
C ASN A 340 2.04 3.47 12.48
N PHE A 341 2.02 3.44 13.81
CA PHE A 341 3.09 2.90 14.64
C PHE A 341 2.59 1.64 15.36
N CYS A 342 2.38 0.57 14.61
CA CYS A 342 1.74 -0.64 15.14
C CYS A 342 2.09 -1.87 14.27
N ALA A 343 1.84 -3.09 14.77
CA ALA A 343 2.11 -4.33 14.03
C ALA A 343 0.98 -4.76 13.06
N LEU A 344 -0.05 -3.91 12.91
CA LEU A 344 -1.32 -4.20 12.24
C LEU A 344 -1.77 -3.13 11.23
N GLY A 345 -1.02 -2.03 11.14
CA GLY A 345 -1.42 -0.79 10.48
C GLY A 345 -1.69 -0.98 8.99
N SER A 346 -2.39 -0.03 8.38
CA SER A 346 -2.81 -0.12 6.99
C SER A 346 -1.61 -0.08 6.02
N PRO A 347 -1.61 -0.88 4.93
CA PRO A 347 -2.65 -1.81 4.48
C PRO A 347 -2.42 -3.25 4.97
N ASN A 348 -1.75 -3.40 6.10
CA ASN A 348 -1.38 -4.63 6.79
C ASN A 348 -0.41 -5.51 6.00
N ARG A 349 -0.93 -6.48 5.26
CA ARG A 349 -0.13 -7.53 4.61
C ARG A 349 -0.65 -7.92 3.25
N ASP A 350 0.23 -8.44 2.40
CA ASP A 350 -0.08 -8.99 1.08
C ASP A 350 -0.97 -8.08 0.22
N THR A 351 -0.94 -6.77 0.48
CA THR A 351 -1.78 -5.78 -0.22
C THR A 351 -1.01 -5.19 -1.39
N ASP A 352 -1.72 -5.06 -2.51
CA ASP A 352 -1.21 -4.45 -3.73
C ASP A 352 -1.86 -3.10 -4.01
N ILE A 353 -1.06 -2.07 -4.28
CA ILE A 353 -1.54 -0.73 -4.66
C ILE A 353 -0.82 -0.33 -5.95
N TYR A 354 -1.52 -0.35 -7.10
CA TYR A 354 -0.84 -0.16 -8.38
C TYR A 354 -1.65 0.43 -9.52
N ALA A 355 -0.95 1.06 -10.47
CA ALA A 355 -1.56 1.61 -11.69
C ALA A 355 -2.70 2.61 -11.41
N ASN A 356 -2.69 3.24 -10.23
CA ASN A 356 -3.60 4.32 -9.90
C ASN A 356 -3.03 5.66 -10.37
N ARG A 357 -3.91 6.61 -10.65
CA ARG A 357 -3.56 8.03 -10.78
C ARG A 357 -4.12 8.76 -9.56
N LEU A 358 -3.25 9.29 -8.73
CA LEU A 358 -3.56 9.84 -7.41
C LEU A 358 -3.19 11.32 -7.35
N ARG A 359 -4.15 12.21 -7.06
CA ARG A 359 -3.91 13.64 -7.01
C ARG A 359 -4.70 14.39 -5.94
N HIS A 360 -4.16 15.54 -5.55
CA HIS A 360 -4.79 16.57 -4.72
C HIS A 360 -4.95 16.18 -3.24
N CYS A 361 -3.83 15.95 -2.55
CA CYS A 361 -3.79 15.76 -1.10
C CYS A 361 -2.75 16.66 -0.42
N TRP A 362 -3.01 17.04 0.83
CA TRP A 362 -2.11 17.90 1.58
C TRP A 362 -1.05 17.15 2.37
N ASP A 363 -1.22 15.86 2.61
CA ASP A 363 -0.27 15.02 3.33
C ASP A 363 0.22 13.86 2.45
N ASP A 364 -0.20 12.61 2.72
CA ASP A 364 0.35 11.42 2.10
C ASP A 364 -0.56 10.87 0.98
N ALA A 365 -0.06 10.78 -0.26
CA ALA A 365 -0.88 10.18 -1.33
C ALA A 365 -1.14 8.68 -1.09
N ILE A 366 -0.16 7.96 -0.53
CA ILE A 366 -0.34 6.59 -0.04
C ILE A 366 0.29 6.50 1.35
N GLU A 367 -0.55 6.36 2.37
CA GLU A 367 -0.15 6.02 3.73
C GLU A 367 -0.11 4.50 3.89
N SER A 368 1.10 3.95 3.91
CA SER A 368 1.36 2.53 4.12
C SER A 368 2.24 2.40 5.36
N GLU A 369 1.64 2.45 6.54
CA GLU A 369 2.35 2.55 7.83
C GLU A 369 1.90 1.46 8.80
N GLY A 370 2.82 0.97 9.63
CA GLY A 370 2.60 -0.12 10.57
C GLY A 370 3.12 -1.45 10.05
N ALA A 371 2.25 -2.43 9.77
CA ALA A 371 2.71 -3.79 9.52
C ALA A 371 3.58 -3.90 8.25
N ASN A 372 3.03 -3.52 7.09
CA ASN A 372 3.69 -3.59 5.78
C ASN A 372 4.34 -4.95 5.47
N CYS A 373 3.62 -6.05 5.68
CA CYS A 373 4.15 -7.40 5.50
C CYS A 373 3.85 -7.93 4.09
N ASN A 374 4.84 -8.01 3.19
CA ASN A 374 4.62 -8.29 1.77
C ASN A 374 3.65 -7.29 1.10
N VAL A 375 3.67 -6.03 1.53
CA VAL A 375 2.91 -4.95 0.87
C VAL A 375 3.69 -4.47 -0.35
N ARG A 376 2.97 -4.22 -1.45
CA ARG A 376 3.55 -4.00 -2.78
C ARG A 376 2.88 -2.80 -3.45
N ILE A 377 3.65 -1.73 -3.66
CA ILE A 377 3.17 -0.45 -4.19
C ILE A 377 3.93 -0.14 -5.47
N TRP A 378 3.26 -0.20 -6.63
CA TRP A 378 3.98 -0.04 -7.90
C TRP A 378 3.22 0.63 -9.01
N GLY A 379 3.95 1.24 -9.94
CA GLY A 379 3.34 1.77 -11.15
C GLY A 379 2.21 2.76 -10.87
N ASN A 380 2.24 3.53 -9.78
CA ASN A 380 1.28 4.60 -9.55
C ASN A 380 1.80 5.92 -10.13
N TYR A 381 0.89 6.78 -10.59
CA TYR A 381 1.19 8.15 -10.99
C TYR A 381 0.65 9.12 -9.96
N ILE A 382 1.53 9.87 -9.31
CA ILE A 382 1.20 10.72 -8.15
C ILE A 382 1.57 12.17 -8.46
N SER A 383 0.65 13.09 -8.24
CA SER A 383 0.90 14.53 -8.49
C SER A 383 0.02 15.38 -7.55
N HIS A 384 0.46 16.58 -7.24
CA HIS A 384 -0.20 17.49 -6.28
C HIS A 384 -0.41 16.83 -4.91
N SER A 385 0.68 16.29 -4.35
CA SER A 385 0.74 15.72 -3.01
C SER A 385 1.98 16.22 -2.25
N MET A 386 1.91 16.39 -0.94
CA MET A 386 3.12 16.74 -0.16
C MET A 386 4.09 15.56 -0.14
N VAL A 387 3.60 14.39 0.24
CA VAL A 387 4.36 13.14 0.28
C VAL A 387 3.75 12.18 -0.71
N ALA A 388 4.57 11.50 -1.51
CA ALA A 388 4.04 10.51 -2.44
C ALA A 388 3.66 9.21 -1.73
N ILE A 389 4.56 8.68 -0.89
CA ILE A 389 4.34 7.46 -0.13
C ILE A 389 4.88 7.67 1.29
N ALA A 390 4.12 7.26 2.29
CA ALA A 390 4.53 7.25 3.68
C ALA A 390 4.63 5.82 4.22
N SER A 391 5.69 5.56 4.98
CA SER A 391 6.02 4.28 5.60
C SER A 391 6.73 4.46 6.96
N ALA A 392 6.32 5.47 7.73
CA ALA A 392 6.74 5.75 9.10
C ALA A 392 5.75 5.10 10.09
N ALA A 393 5.88 3.84 10.47
CA ALA A 393 7.01 2.95 10.24
C ALA A 393 6.61 1.65 9.55
N THR A 394 7.46 1.12 8.67
CA THR A 394 7.44 -0.30 8.28
C THR A 394 7.99 -1.14 9.44
N HIS A 395 7.10 -1.81 10.16
CA HIS A 395 7.44 -2.58 11.36
C HIS A 395 7.67 -4.06 11.09
N VAL A 396 6.82 -4.72 10.29
CA VAL A 396 6.94 -6.16 10.00
C VAL A 396 7.77 -6.39 8.75
N GLY A 397 7.41 -5.79 7.61
CA GLY A 397 8.13 -5.96 6.35
C GLY A 397 8.00 -7.37 5.72
N PRO A 398 8.46 -7.57 4.47
CA PRO A 398 9.01 -6.55 3.60
C PRO A 398 7.95 -5.66 2.93
N LEU A 399 8.26 -4.38 2.77
CA LEU A 399 7.56 -3.43 1.91
C LEU A 399 8.29 -3.30 0.57
N TYR A 400 7.56 -3.30 -0.54
CA TYR A 400 8.11 -3.11 -1.88
C TYR A 400 7.48 -1.88 -2.54
N ILE A 401 8.32 -0.95 -3.00
CA ILE A 401 7.91 0.27 -3.70
C ILE A 401 8.68 0.34 -5.01
N TRP A 402 8.01 0.15 -6.16
CA TRP A 402 8.72 0.18 -7.44
C TRP A 402 7.99 0.79 -8.62
N ARG A 403 8.73 1.37 -9.57
CA ARG A 403 8.19 1.95 -10.81
C ARG A 403 7.06 2.96 -10.59
N ASN A 404 6.99 3.60 -9.42
CA ASN A 404 6.06 4.72 -9.20
C ASN A 404 6.65 5.98 -9.84
N VAL A 405 5.77 6.82 -10.38
CA VAL A 405 6.12 8.07 -11.06
C VAL A 405 5.47 9.21 -10.32
N THR A 406 6.26 10.21 -9.94
CA THR A 406 5.74 11.40 -9.26
C THR A 406 6.02 12.64 -10.06
N GLU A 407 5.15 13.64 -9.92
CA GLU A 407 5.24 14.92 -10.60
C GLU A 407 5.19 16.06 -9.58
N VAL A 408 4.12 16.87 -9.54
CA VAL A 408 4.02 18.06 -8.69
C VAL A 408 3.97 17.63 -7.22
N SER A 409 4.74 18.30 -6.37
CA SER A 409 4.63 18.17 -4.93
C SER A 409 4.44 19.52 -4.28
N GLN A 410 3.49 19.60 -3.34
CA GLN A 410 3.09 20.86 -2.72
C GLN A 410 2.67 20.65 -1.27
N ARG A 411 2.97 21.63 -0.43
CA ARG A 411 2.68 21.59 1.02
C ARG A 411 1.50 22.47 1.44
N GLY A 412 1.11 23.39 0.57
CA GLY A 412 0.00 24.31 0.77
C GLY A 412 -0.27 25.10 -0.50
N PRO A 413 -1.37 25.85 -0.55
CA PRO A 413 -1.83 26.54 -1.77
C PRO A 413 -0.78 27.52 -2.32
N ASP A 414 -0.05 28.20 -1.44
CA ASP A 414 0.98 29.18 -1.81
C ASP A 414 2.41 28.69 -1.51
N THR A 415 2.58 27.41 -1.18
CA THR A 415 3.87 26.85 -0.79
C THR A 415 4.42 25.95 -1.89
N LEU A 416 5.41 26.48 -2.61
CA LEU A 416 6.07 25.76 -3.70
C LEU A 416 7.06 24.69 -3.25
N SER A 417 7.29 24.51 -1.93
CA SER A 417 8.17 23.45 -1.44
C SER A 417 7.42 22.13 -1.26
N GLY A 418 7.73 21.18 -2.14
CA GLY A 418 7.27 19.80 -2.06
C GLY A 418 7.91 19.01 -0.91
N GLY A 419 7.33 17.87 -0.54
CA GLY A 419 7.88 16.95 0.45
C GLY A 419 8.72 15.83 -0.18
N PRO A 420 9.04 14.77 0.59
CA PRO A 420 9.74 13.59 0.09
C PRO A 420 8.88 12.73 -0.83
N PHE A 421 9.54 11.97 -1.70
CA PHE A 421 8.90 10.81 -2.32
C PHE A 421 8.52 9.78 -1.25
N LEU A 422 9.46 9.38 -0.40
CA LEU A 422 9.22 8.46 0.71
C LEU A 422 9.49 9.14 2.05
N LYS A 423 8.42 9.34 2.84
CA LYS A 423 8.48 9.62 4.28
C LYS A 423 8.60 8.30 5.00
N ALA A 424 9.74 8.02 5.62
CA ALA A 424 9.95 6.76 6.34
C ALA A 424 10.71 6.98 7.65
N GLY A 425 10.80 5.91 8.43
CA GLY A 425 11.66 5.85 9.60
C GLY A 425 10.97 5.31 10.85
N LEU A 426 11.74 5.24 11.92
CA LEU A 426 11.30 4.81 13.25
C LEU A 426 10.29 5.78 13.86
N GLY A 427 9.13 5.27 14.26
CA GLY A 427 8.11 6.03 14.98
C GLY A 427 7.58 5.27 16.20
N SER A 428 7.58 5.92 17.38
CA SER A 428 7.09 5.35 18.64
C SER A 428 7.65 3.95 18.99
N GLY A 429 8.90 3.67 18.62
CA GLY A 429 9.55 2.36 18.83
C GLY A 429 9.27 1.30 17.77
N PHE A 430 8.39 1.58 16.82
CA PHE A 430 8.10 0.71 15.68
C PHE A 430 9.04 1.04 14.52
N ALA A 431 9.75 0.03 14.03
CA ALA A 431 10.65 0.07 12.86
C ALA A 431 11.12 -1.35 12.50
N GLY A 432 12.11 -1.45 11.61
CA GLY A 432 12.97 -2.63 11.44
C GLY A 432 12.50 -3.62 10.38
N GLY A 433 11.25 -3.52 9.92
CA GLY A 433 10.80 -4.27 8.75
C GLY A 433 11.56 -3.82 7.51
N ARG A 434 11.94 -4.77 6.65
CA ARG A 434 12.67 -4.50 5.41
C ARG A 434 11.84 -3.62 4.46
N THR A 435 12.44 -2.61 3.85
CA THR A 435 11.81 -1.81 2.78
C THR A 435 12.68 -1.83 1.53
N TYR A 436 12.09 -2.09 0.37
CA TYR A 436 12.74 -2.09 -0.94
C TYR A 436 12.18 -0.97 -1.82
N LEU A 437 13.06 -0.11 -2.35
CA LEU A 437 12.75 0.95 -3.30
C LEU A 437 13.46 0.70 -4.62
N PHE A 438 12.72 0.34 -5.67
CA PHE A 438 13.31 0.00 -6.96
C PHE A 438 12.71 0.81 -8.10
N HIS A 439 13.53 1.35 -9.01
CA HIS A 439 13.01 1.88 -10.28
C HIS A 439 11.95 3.00 -10.13
N ASN A 440 11.87 3.74 -9.03
CA ASN A 440 10.93 4.86 -8.92
C ASN A 440 11.46 6.09 -9.66
N THR A 441 10.59 6.98 -10.13
CA THR A 441 10.96 8.19 -10.88
C THR A 441 10.29 9.42 -10.33
N LEU A 442 11.09 10.35 -9.81
CA LEU A 442 10.65 11.70 -9.46
C LEU A 442 10.85 12.59 -10.68
N LEU A 443 9.76 13.07 -11.27
CA LEU A 443 9.81 14.05 -12.34
C LEU A 443 9.92 15.46 -11.75
N GLN A 444 10.36 16.40 -12.59
CA GLN A 444 10.29 17.83 -12.30
C GLN A 444 9.34 18.49 -13.31
N PRO A 445 8.38 19.33 -12.90
CA PRO A 445 7.42 19.94 -13.83
C PRO A 445 8.09 20.78 -14.94
N SER A 446 9.24 21.39 -14.67
CA SER A 446 10.06 22.05 -15.69
C SER A 446 10.59 21.07 -16.75
N ALA A 447 10.90 19.82 -16.36
CA ALA A 447 11.22 18.73 -17.28
C ALA A 447 10.01 18.28 -18.13
N LEU A 448 8.81 18.75 -17.80
CA LEU A 448 7.55 18.50 -18.54
C LEU A 448 7.06 19.74 -19.30
N GLY A 449 7.81 20.85 -19.27
CA GLY A 449 7.40 22.10 -19.91
C GLY A 449 6.30 22.87 -19.19
N ALA A 450 6.01 22.57 -17.92
CA ALA A 450 4.87 23.12 -17.16
C ALA A 450 5.11 24.51 -16.52
N GLY A 451 6.00 25.35 -17.08
CA GLY A 451 6.40 26.64 -16.47
C GLY A 451 7.36 26.47 -15.28
N GLN A 452 7.87 27.60 -14.75
CA GLN A 452 8.84 27.61 -13.63
C GLN A 452 8.17 27.55 -12.25
N ASP A 453 6.83 27.69 -12.19
CA ASP A 453 6.11 27.89 -10.93
C ASP A 453 5.80 26.57 -10.19
N TRP A 454 5.82 25.42 -10.88
CA TRP A 454 5.55 24.12 -10.28
C TRP A 454 6.82 23.33 -10.00
N GLN A 455 6.91 22.76 -8.80
CA GLN A 455 8.08 22.04 -8.33
C GLN A 455 7.71 20.60 -7.98
N GLY A 456 8.61 19.67 -8.30
CA GLY A 456 8.45 18.28 -7.90
C GLY A 456 8.80 18.08 -6.43
N HIS A 457 9.18 16.87 -6.05
CA HIS A 457 9.59 16.58 -4.68
C HIS A 457 10.94 17.23 -4.30
N ALA A 458 11.03 17.77 -3.08
CA ALA A 458 12.28 18.34 -2.53
C ALA A 458 13.27 17.26 -2.10
N LEU A 459 12.76 16.07 -1.82
CA LEU A 459 13.51 14.97 -1.22
C LEU A 459 13.12 13.65 -1.90
N GLY A 460 14.05 12.72 -2.01
CA GLY A 460 13.74 11.34 -2.40
C GLY A 460 13.31 10.54 -1.16
N LEU A 461 14.24 9.75 -0.64
CA LEU A 461 14.09 9.02 0.63
C LEU A 461 14.45 9.91 1.82
N SER A 462 13.55 10.06 2.81
CA SER A 462 13.80 10.95 3.95
C SER A 462 13.44 10.35 5.31
N THR A 463 14.11 10.87 6.34
CA THR A 463 13.86 10.63 7.77
C THR A 463 12.73 11.49 8.34
N TRP A 464 11.79 11.98 7.53
CA TRP A 464 10.67 12.79 8.04
C TRP A 464 9.78 12.00 9.02
N GLY A 465 9.80 10.68 8.95
CA GLY A 465 9.16 9.78 9.90
C GLY A 465 10.03 9.35 11.09
N GLY A 466 11.34 9.65 11.06
CA GLY A 466 12.33 9.19 12.04
C GLY A 466 13.52 8.48 11.41
N ALA A 467 14.35 7.80 12.22
CA ALA A 467 15.56 7.15 11.74
C ALA A 467 15.26 6.00 10.76
N LEU A 468 15.95 5.97 9.61
CA LEU A 468 15.80 4.91 8.61
C LEU A 468 16.50 3.63 9.07
N ILE A 469 15.78 2.52 9.10
CA ILE A 469 16.29 1.21 9.52
C ILE A 469 15.88 0.18 8.46
N ASN A 470 16.83 -0.62 7.97
CA ASN A 470 16.58 -1.76 7.06
C ASN A 470 15.97 -1.38 5.68
N HIS A 471 16.40 -0.25 5.10
CA HIS A 471 15.97 0.22 3.77
C HIS A 471 16.98 -0.15 2.68
N VAL A 472 16.50 -0.63 1.55
CA VAL A 472 17.30 -0.94 0.37
C VAL A 472 16.78 -0.15 -0.83
N SER A 473 17.67 0.59 -1.50
CA SER A 473 17.33 1.41 -2.67
C SER A 473 18.20 1.02 -3.85
N ARG A 474 17.60 0.76 -5.01
CA ARG A 474 18.28 0.47 -6.28
C ARG A 474 17.57 1.07 -7.48
N ASN A 475 18.33 1.57 -8.45
CA ASN A 475 17.86 1.96 -9.76
C ASN A 475 16.77 3.04 -9.77
N ASN A 476 16.64 3.87 -8.74
CA ASN A 476 15.66 4.95 -8.73
C ASN A 476 16.22 6.20 -9.41
N ILE A 477 15.33 7.07 -9.91
CA ILE A 477 15.64 8.43 -10.31
C ILE A 477 15.15 9.38 -9.21
N TRP A 478 16.06 9.80 -8.34
CA TRP A 478 15.86 10.81 -7.31
C TRP A 478 16.18 12.22 -7.85
N HIS A 479 15.48 12.62 -8.92
CA HIS A 479 15.58 13.96 -9.50
C HIS A 479 14.72 14.94 -8.69
N ILE A 480 15.34 15.62 -7.74
CA ILE A 480 14.70 16.58 -6.84
C ILE A 480 14.79 18.01 -7.39
N PHE A 481 13.85 18.88 -7.02
CA PHE A 481 13.83 20.27 -7.51
C PHE A 481 14.92 21.13 -6.87
N GLU A 482 15.25 20.88 -5.60
CA GLU A 482 16.32 21.58 -4.90
C GLU A 482 17.67 20.94 -5.19
N LYS A 483 18.51 21.56 -6.03
CA LYS A 483 19.87 21.04 -6.31
C LYS A 483 20.72 20.84 -5.04
N ASN A 484 20.48 21.64 -4.00
CA ASN A 484 21.13 21.54 -2.70
C ASN A 484 20.32 20.72 -1.67
N GLY A 485 19.16 20.19 -2.05
CA GLY A 485 18.32 19.30 -1.24
C GLY A 485 18.94 17.92 -1.06
N HIS A 486 18.12 16.95 -0.64
CA HIS A 486 18.58 15.59 -0.35
C HIS A 486 17.81 14.57 -1.18
N SER A 487 18.47 13.95 -2.15
CA SER A 487 17.92 12.78 -2.83
C SER A 487 17.77 11.61 -1.87
N ILE A 488 18.72 11.47 -0.93
CA ILE A 488 18.63 10.52 0.18
C ILE A 488 19.10 11.20 1.46
N GLN A 489 18.26 11.17 2.48
CA GLN A 489 18.54 11.74 3.79
C GLN A 489 18.45 10.66 4.87
N GLU A 490 19.59 10.08 5.25
CA GLU A 490 19.74 9.24 6.44
C GLU A 490 20.37 10.06 7.57
N ARG A 491 19.53 10.64 8.43
CA ARG A 491 19.92 11.42 9.60
C ARG A 491 19.35 10.81 10.89
N GLY A 492 20.18 10.72 11.92
CA GLY A 492 19.80 10.27 13.25
C GLY A 492 20.60 9.06 13.70
N ASP A 493 20.93 9.05 14.99
CA ASP A 493 21.90 8.11 15.58
C ASP A 493 21.42 6.64 15.55
N LEU A 494 20.12 6.43 15.32
CA LEU A 494 19.52 5.10 15.23
C LEU A 494 19.50 4.52 13.81
N CYS A 495 19.92 5.27 12.79
CA CYS A 495 19.93 4.78 11.41
C CYS A 495 20.93 3.61 11.24
N ARG A 496 20.48 2.49 10.67
CA ARG A 496 21.30 1.28 10.50
C ARG A 496 20.70 0.31 9.48
N ASP A 497 21.51 -0.65 9.05
CA ASP A 497 21.12 -1.76 8.16
C ASP A 497 20.54 -1.31 6.81
N ASN A 498 20.82 -0.07 6.42
CA ASN A 498 20.40 0.49 5.14
C ASN A 498 21.46 0.26 4.06
N ASP A 499 21.02 0.11 2.82
CA ASP A 499 21.85 -0.12 1.67
C ASP A 499 21.26 0.60 0.44
N TYR A 500 21.86 1.72 0.04
CA TYR A 500 21.45 2.46 -1.15
C TYR A 500 22.56 2.44 -2.19
N ASP A 501 22.23 2.05 -3.41
CA ASP A 501 23.20 1.94 -4.49
C ASP A 501 22.53 2.00 -5.87
N TYR A 502 23.29 2.20 -6.95
CA TYR A 502 22.79 2.23 -8.34
C TYR A 502 21.64 3.24 -8.61
N ASP A 503 21.40 4.22 -7.74
CA ASP A 503 20.39 5.25 -8.01
C ASP A 503 20.99 6.37 -8.86
N LEU A 504 20.17 6.98 -9.72
CA LEU A 504 20.45 8.26 -10.35
C LEU A 504 19.89 9.38 -9.46
N TYR A 505 20.73 10.32 -9.05
CA TYR A 505 20.32 11.35 -8.08
C TYR A 505 20.89 12.73 -8.41
N SER A 506 20.06 13.77 -8.29
CA SER A 506 20.48 15.15 -8.56
C SER A 506 20.96 15.90 -7.31
N GLY A 507 20.51 15.48 -6.13
CA GLY A 507 20.74 16.14 -4.84
C GLY A 507 21.89 15.55 -4.02
N ARG A 508 21.86 15.81 -2.71
CA ARG A 508 22.80 15.21 -1.74
C ARG A 508 22.33 13.83 -1.28
N VAL A 509 23.30 13.00 -0.93
CA VAL A 509 23.12 11.76 -0.17
C VAL A 509 23.81 11.97 1.17
N ILE A 510 23.08 11.74 2.26
CA ILE A 510 23.61 11.86 3.62
C ILE A 510 23.46 10.52 4.34
N PRO A 511 24.50 10.03 5.04
CA PRO A 511 25.84 10.60 5.10
C PRO A 511 26.59 10.45 3.77
N ALA A 512 27.44 11.43 3.45
CA ALA A 512 28.24 11.39 2.23
C ALA A 512 29.20 10.19 2.26
N ASN A 513 29.49 9.61 1.08
CA ASN A 513 30.43 8.49 0.88
C ASN A 513 30.11 7.16 1.59
N LYS A 514 28.98 7.05 2.32
CA LYS A 514 28.52 5.78 2.91
C LYS A 514 27.79 4.91 1.90
N HIS A 515 27.03 5.56 1.03
CA HIS A 515 26.06 4.95 0.10
C HIS A 515 26.39 5.34 -1.34
N GLN A 516 25.70 4.72 -2.31
CA GLN A 516 25.80 5.05 -3.74
C GLN A 516 27.19 4.80 -4.34
N LYS A 517 27.82 3.65 -4.04
CA LYS A 517 29.12 3.27 -4.61
C LYS A 517 29.07 3.22 -6.14
N ASN A 518 27.97 2.73 -6.70
CA ASN A 518 27.66 2.63 -8.12
C ASN A 518 26.55 3.62 -8.53
N GLY A 519 26.16 4.54 -7.65
CA GLY A 519 25.15 5.55 -7.96
C GLY A 519 25.70 6.66 -8.86
N ILE A 520 24.82 7.32 -9.59
CA ILE A 520 25.18 8.36 -10.55
C ILE A 520 24.63 9.70 -10.07
N LYS A 521 25.53 10.65 -9.75
CA LYS A 521 25.13 12.01 -9.37
C LYS A 521 24.94 12.90 -10.60
N ALA A 522 23.74 12.94 -11.17
CA ALA A 522 23.40 13.79 -12.30
C ALA A 522 21.88 14.05 -12.38
N ALA A 523 21.47 14.97 -13.24
CA ALA A 523 20.07 15.12 -13.63
C ALA A 523 19.77 14.18 -14.83
N PRO A 524 18.60 13.52 -14.88
CA PRO A 524 18.19 12.72 -16.04
C PRO A 524 17.86 13.61 -17.25
N THR A 525 17.98 13.05 -18.44
CA THR A 525 17.39 13.58 -19.68
C THR A 525 16.47 12.53 -20.29
N TYR A 526 15.21 12.88 -20.50
CA TYR A 526 14.21 11.97 -21.06
C TYR A 526 14.22 12.00 -22.59
N ASP A 527 13.91 10.88 -23.24
CA ASP A 527 13.83 10.82 -24.71
C ASP A 527 12.69 11.74 -25.21
N PRO A 528 12.96 12.72 -26.08
CA PRO A 528 11.92 13.60 -26.64
C PRO A 528 10.90 12.84 -27.52
N LYS A 529 11.19 11.60 -27.92
CA LYS A 529 10.28 10.73 -28.68
C LYS A 529 9.29 9.98 -27.79
N ASN A 530 9.42 10.07 -26.46
CA ASN A 530 8.47 9.48 -25.54
C ASN A 530 7.04 9.95 -25.85
N PRO A 531 6.07 9.05 -25.99
CA PRO A 531 4.66 9.42 -26.02
C PRO A 531 4.24 10.16 -24.74
N PRO A 532 3.16 10.95 -24.77
CA PRO A 532 2.66 11.63 -23.57
C PRO A 532 2.45 10.67 -22.40
N GLY A 533 3.00 11.02 -21.24
CA GLY A 533 2.92 10.22 -20.02
C GLY A 533 3.98 9.11 -19.90
N GLN A 534 4.91 9.01 -20.84
CA GLN A 534 6.08 8.12 -20.75
C GLN A 534 7.36 8.92 -20.50
N TYR A 535 8.28 8.33 -19.75
CA TYR A 535 9.49 9.02 -19.29
C TYR A 535 10.70 8.10 -19.34
N ALA A 536 10.88 7.36 -20.44
CA ALA A 536 12.11 6.61 -20.67
C ALA A 536 13.29 7.57 -20.85
N LEU A 537 14.46 7.16 -20.39
CA LEU A 537 15.68 7.94 -20.52
C LEU A 537 16.12 8.02 -21.99
N ALA A 538 16.67 9.16 -22.39
CA ALA A 538 17.36 9.25 -23.68
C ALA A 538 18.61 8.34 -23.66
N PRO A 539 19.06 7.76 -24.80
CA PRO A 539 20.22 6.87 -24.83
C PRO A 539 21.54 7.47 -24.33
N ASN A 540 21.66 8.80 -24.30
CA ASN A 540 22.82 9.52 -23.76
C ASN A 540 22.59 10.06 -22.34
N SER A 541 21.45 9.78 -21.73
CA SER A 541 21.14 10.19 -20.36
C SER A 541 22.01 9.42 -19.38
N PRO A 542 22.48 10.06 -18.30
CA PRO A 542 22.88 9.35 -17.10
C PRO A 542 21.75 8.41 -16.66
N GLY A 543 22.07 7.19 -16.26
CA GLY A 543 21.08 6.21 -15.80
C GLY A 543 20.53 5.27 -16.88
N TYR A 544 20.77 5.54 -18.17
CA TYR A 544 20.49 4.60 -19.27
C TYR A 544 21.51 3.46 -19.23
N ASP A 545 21.07 2.19 -19.35
CA ASP A 545 21.88 0.97 -19.25
C ASP A 545 22.80 0.94 -18.01
N ALA A 546 22.33 1.47 -16.87
CA ALA A 546 23.18 1.68 -15.69
C ALA A 546 22.64 1.08 -14.38
N GLY A 547 21.45 0.47 -14.42
CA GLY A 547 20.82 -0.15 -13.26
C GLY A 547 21.40 -1.53 -12.92
N ALA A 548 21.25 -1.93 -11.66
CA ALA A 548 21.50 -3.29 -11.21
C ALA A 548 20.41 -4.26 -11.69
N ILE A 549 20.79 -5.49 -12.01
CA ILE A 549 19.82 -6.56 -12.24
C ILE A 549 19.22 -6.98 -10.90
N ILE A 550 17.89 -6.95 -10.80
CA ILE A 550 17.12 -7.29 -9.62
C ILE A 550 16.14 -8.39 -10.04
N PRO A 551 16.40 -9.66 -9.68
CA PRO A 551 15.60 -10.80 -10.15
C PRO A 551 14.12 -10.58 -9.88
N ASN A 552 13.27 -10.84 -10.87
CA ASN A 552 11.82 -10.64 -10.95
C ASN A 552 11.30 -9.18 -10.99
N PHE A 553 12.15 -8.16 -10.79
CA PHE A 553 11.74 -6.74 -10.86
C PHE A 553 12.07 -6.08 -12.20
N ASN A 554 13.12 -6.56 -12.88
CA ASN A 554 13.57 -5.98 -14.14
C ASN A 554 14.10 -7.01 -15.15
N ASP A 555 13.66 -8.27 -15.08
CA ASP A 555 14.16 -9.36 -15.94
C ASP A 555 13.98 -9.15 -17.46
N ASN A 556 13.21 -8.15 -17.87
CA ASN A 556 12.83 -7.89 -19.26
C ASN A 556 13.58 -6.72 -19.92
N PHE A 557 14.68 -6.24 -19.34
CA PHE A 557 15.55 -5.28 -20.03
C PHE A 557 16.16 -5.92 -21.29
N THR A 558 16.33 -5.12 -22.35
CA THR A 558 16.80 -5.63 -23.66
C THR A 558 18.22 -5.21 -24.01
N ASN A 559 18.74 -4.20 -23.32
CA ASN A 559 20.06 -3.63 -23.59
C ASN A 559 21.12 -4.20 -22.63
N LYS A 560 22.19 -3.46 -22.33
CA LYS A 560 23.34 -3.98 -21.55
C LYS A 560 23.03 -4.21 -20.08
N ALA A 561 22.12 -3.42 -19.53
CA ALA A 561 21.64 -3.44 -18.16
C ALA A 561 20.27 -2.75 -18.13
N PRO A 562 19.46 -2.95 -17.09
CA PRO A 562 18.21 -2.21 -16.96
C PRO A 562 18.46 -0.72 -16.75
N ASP A 563 17.54 0.12 -17.20
CA ASP A 563 17.58 1.56 -16.96
C ASP A 563 17.23 1.90 -15.51
N THR A 564 17.80 2.98 -14.98
CA THR A 564 17.28 3.58 -13.75
C THR A 564 15.93 4.25 -14.01
N GLY A 565 15.05 4.23 -13.02
CA GLY A 565 13.71 4.78 -13.10
C GLY A 565 12.66 3.80 -13.58
N ALA A 566 11.44 4.31 -13.76
CA ALA A 566 10.22 3.53 -13.89
C ALA A 566 10.01 2.94 -15.28
N TYR A 567 10.70 3.48 -16.28
CA TYR A 567 10.55 3.14 -17.68
C TYR A 567 11.82 2.50 -18.20
N GLU A 568 11.65 1.42 -18.94
CA GLU A 568 12.67 0.84 -19.79
C GLU A 568 12.32 1.21 -21.24
N PRO A 569 13.29 1.62 -22.08
CA PRO A 569 13.07 1.80 -23.50
C PRO A 569 12.46 0.55 -24.14
N ASP A 570 11.53 0.74 -25.07
CA ASP A 570 10.84 -0.34 -25.82
C ASP A 570 10.01 -1.34 -24.98
N ALA A 571 10.00 -1.21 -23.65
CA ALA A 571 9.07 -1.96 -22.81
C ALA A 571 7.63 -1.43 -22.94
N PRO A 572 6.61 -2.26 -22.69
CA PRO A 572 5.23 -1.79 -22.62
C PRO A 572 5.11 -0.60 -21.65
N PRO A 573 4.41 0.47 -22.04
CA PRO A 573 4.33 1.66 -21.21
C PRO A 573 3.57 1.40 -19.91
N LEU A 574 3.95 2.12 -18.86
CA LEU A 574 3.13 2.19 -17.66
C LEU A 574 1.83 2.95 -17.98
N GLU A 575 0.70 2.35 -17.63
CA GLU A 575 -0.61 2.97 -17.72
C GLU A 575 -1.22 3.20 -16.34
N PHE A 576 -1.99 4.28 -16.20
CA PHE A 576 -2.54 4.73 -14.93
C PHE A 576 -4.02 5.13 -15.07
N GLY A 577 -4.79 4.97 -14.00
CA GLY A 577 -6.19 5.41 -13.95
C GLY A 577 -7.15 4.42 -14.60
N VAL A 578 -8.42 4.83 -14.77
CA VAL A 578 -9.52 3.90 -15.08
C VAL A 578 -9.37 3.17 -16.42
N LYS A 579 -8.57 3.73 -17.32
CA LYS A 579 -8.29 3.17 -18.65
C LYS A 579 -7.08 2.25 -18.70
N ALA A 580 -6.31 2.14 -17.62
CA ALA A 580 -5.04 1.43 -17.61
C ALA A 580 -5.20 -0.04 -18.03
N TYR A 581 -4.40 -0.46 -19.00
CA TYR A 581 -4.27 -1.81 -19.53
C TYR A 581 -5.60 -2.41 -20.03
N LEU A 582 -6.56 -1.57 -20.41
CA LEU A 582 -7.73 -2.05 -21.14
C LEU A 582 -7.27 -2.46 -22.55
N THR A 583 -7.38 -3.75 -22.87
CA THR A 583 -7.30 -4.16 -24.27
C THR A 583 -8.42 -3.44 -25.04
N ALA A 584 -8.07 -2.72 -26.10
CA ALA A 584 -9.09 -2.16 -26.98
C ALA A 584 -10.03 -3.30 -27.42
N PRO A 585 -11.36 -3.10 -27.45
CA PRO A 585 -12.24 -4.13 -27.99
C PRO A 585 -11.73 -4.49 -29.40
N PRO A 586 -11.68 -5.79 -29.77
CA PRO A 586 -11.21 -6.18 -31.09
C PRO A 586 -11.97 -5.34 -32.12
N LYS A 587 -11.23 -4.62 -32.99
CA LYS A 587 -11.85 -3.88 -34.09
C LYS A 587 -12.75 -4.87 -34.82
N ASN A 588 -14.06 -4.64 -34.79
CA ASN A 588 -15.00 -5.38 -35.61
C ASN A 588 -14.45 -5.36 -37.03
N ARG A 589 -14.00 -6.51 -37.54
CA ARG A 589 -13.77 -6.68 -38.97
C ARG A 589 -15.14 -6.48 -39.61
N LYS A 590 -15.32 -5.34 -40.26
CA LYS A 590 -16.43 -5.13 -41.19
C LYS A 590 -16.30 -6.08 -42.36
#